data_AF-A0A928DG66-F1
#
_entry.id   AF-A0A928DG66-F1
#
_cell.length_a   1.000
_cell.length_b   1.000
_cell.length_c   1.000
_cell.angle_alpha   90.00
_cell.angle_beta   90.00
_cell.angle_gamma   90.00
#
_symmetry.space_group_name_H-M   'P 1'
#
loop_
_entity.id
_entity.type
_entity.pdbx_description
1 polymer ?
#
loop_
_entity_poly.entity_id
_entity_poly.type
_entity_poly.pdbx_seq_one_letter_code
_entity_poly.pdbx_strand_id
1 'polypeptide(L)'
;MQRPIPSVQKSVGTAQILACLIPGLGQIYNGQVVKGIVIILANIILASATFGISGIVILILAVIDAGNIAKKLNEGRTVGEWEFF
;
A
#
# COMPACT_ATOMS: atom_id res chain seq x y z
N MET A 1 7.99 -13.77 4.41
CA MET A 1 7.02 -14.73 3.88
C MET A 1 6.43 -14.15 2.61
N GLN A 2 6.50 -14.88 1.49
CA GLN A 2 5.88 -14.48 0.23
C GLN A 2 4.40 -14.84 0.24
N ARG A 3 3.54 -13.96 -0.27
CA ARG A 3 2.11 -14.21 -0.39
C ARG A 3 1.79 -15.06 -1.62
N PRO A 4 0.77 -15.93 -1.52
CA PRO A 4 0.25 -16.64 -2.68
C PRO A 4 -0.40 -15.67 -3.66
N ILE A 5 -0.37 -16.03 -4.94
CA ILE A 5 -0.98 -15.26 -6.02
C ILE A 5 -2.51 -15.31 -5.87
N PRO A 6 -3.21 -14.17 -5.90
CA PRO A 6 -4.67 -14.15 -5.83
C PRO A 6 -5.29 -14.80 -7.07
N SER A 7 -6.34 -15.59 -6.88
CA SER A 7 -7.09 -16.22 -7.99
C SER A 7 -7.86 -15.21 -8.85
N VAL A 8 -8.12 -14.02 -8.30
CA VAL A 8 -8.80 -12.90 -8.96
C VAL A 8 -7.83 -11.72 -9.07
N GLN A 9 -7.73 -11.17 -10.27
CA GLN A 9 -6.90 -10.01 -10.58
C GLN A 9 -7.33 -8.79 -9.73
N LYS A 10 -6.35 -8.03 -9.25
CA LYS A 10 -6.57 -6.84 -8.44
C LYS A 10 -6.68 -5.61 -9.33
N SER A 11 -7.63 -4.74 -9.04
CA SER A 11 -7.76 -3.48 -9.77
C SER A 11 -6.68 -2.50 -9.30
N VAL A 12 -5.78 -2.10 -10.20
CA VAL A 12 -4.70 -1.14 -9.93
C VAL A 12 -5.29 0.21 -9.49
N GLY A 13 -6.31 0.69 -10.21
CA GLY A 13 -6.97 1.96 -9.88
C GLY A 13 -7.66 1.93 -8.52
N THR A 14 -8.29 0.81 -8.16
CA THR A 14 -8.92 0.65 -6.83
C THR A 14 -7.86 0.66 -5.72
N ALA A 15 -6.74 -0.02 -5.91
CA ALA A 15 -5.63 -0.01 -4.94
C ALA A 15 -5.07 1.41 -4.73
N GLN A 16 -4.90 2.17 -5.81
CA GLN A 16 -4.43 3.55 -5.77
C GLN A 16 -5.42 4.50 -5.10
N ILE A 17 -6.71 4.42 -5.44
CA ILE A 17 -7.75 5.25 -4.83
C ILE A 17 -7.84 4.98 -3.32
N LEU A 18 -7.80 3.71 -2.92
CA LEU A 18 -7.79 3.34 -1.49
C LEU A 18 -6.58 3.93 -0.77
N ALA A 19 -5.38 3.83 -1.35
CA ALA A 19 -4.18 4.43 -0.77
C ALA A 19 -4.22 5.97 -0.74
N CYS A 20 -4.90 6.60 -1.69
CA CYS A 20 -5.07 8.06 -1.74
C CYS A 20 -6.05 8.55 -0.66
N LEU A 21 -7.10 7.78 -0.37
CA LEU A 21 -8.04 8.09 0.72
C LEU A 21 -7.37 7.99 2.09
N ILE A 22 -6.70 6.85 2.34
CA ILE A 22 -5.96 6.61 3.57
C ILE A 22 -4.68 5.83 3.22
N PRO A 23 -3.49 6.42 3.45
CA PRO A 23 -2.22 5.72 3.22
C PRO A 23 -2.18 4.41 4.02
N GLY A 24 -2.03 3.28 3.33
CA GLY A 24 -2.07 1.93 3.90
C GLY A 24 -3.28 1.07 3.49
N LEU A 25 -4.41 1.67 3.07
CA LEU A 25 -5.57 0.88 2.63
C LEU A 25 -5.33 0.14 1.31
N GLY A 26 -4.60 0.75 0.37
CA GLY A 26 -4.23 0.08 -0.88
C GLY A 26 -3.37 -1.17 -0.64
N GLN A 27 -2.46 -1.11 0.35
CA GLN A 27 -1.64 -2.22 0.78
C GLN A 27 -2.49 -3.34 1.40
N ILE A 28 -3.46 -2.99 2.25
CA ILE A 28 -4.42 -3.95 2.82
C ILE A 28 -5.25 -4.62 1.71
N TYR A 29 -5.72 -3.86 0.72
CA TYR A 29 -6.44 -4.38 -0.43
C TYR A 29 -5.63 -5.41 -1.25
N ASN A 30 -4.32 -5.15 -1.39
CA ASN A 30 -3.37 -6.07 -2.02
C ASN A 30 -3.00 -7.28 -1.14
N GLY A 31 -3.50 -7.33 0.09
CA GLY A 31 -3.24 -8.39 1.06
C GLY A 31 -2.02 -8.17 1.94
N GLN A 32 -1.27 -7.07 1.79
CA GLN A 32 -0.15 -6.73 2.67
C GLN A 32 -0.68 -6.04 3.94
N VAL A 33 -1.45 -6.78 4.74
CA VAL A 33 -2.24 -6.24 5.87
C VAL A 33 -1.34 -5.62 6.93
N VAL A 34 -0.28 -6.33 7.33
CA VAL A 34 0.66 -5.84 8.36
C VAL A 34 1.34 -4.55 7.89
N LYS A 35 1.81 -4.53 6.64
CA LYS A 35 2.44 -3.34 6.05
C LYS A 35 1.46 -2.16 6.01
N GLY A 36 0.22 -2.38 5.57
CA GLY A 36 -0.78 -1.33 5.51
C GLY A 36 -1.14 -0.75 6.87
N ILE A 37 -1.29 -1.58 7.91
CA ILE A 37 -1.52 -1.10 9.29
C ILE A 37 -0.33 -0.26 9.77
N VAL A 38 0.90 -0.70 9.52
CA VAL A 38 2.09 0.05 9.92
C VAL A 38 2.21 1.37 9.17
N ILE A 39 1.87 1.43 7.88
CA ILE A 39 1.82 2.68 7.12
C ILE A 39 0.77 3.63 7.71
N ILE A 40 -0.42 3.14 8.08
CA ILE A 40 -1.46 3.98 8.71
C ILE A 40 -0.94 4.61 10.01
N LEU A 41 -0.38 3.79 10.90
CA LEU A 41 0.12 4.25 12.20
C LEU A 41 1.31 5.20 12.05
N ALA A 42 2.27 4.87 11.18
CA ALA A 42 3.40 5.72 10.88
C ALA A 42 2.95 7.06 10.28
N ASN A 43 1.98 7.04 9.36
CA ASN A 43 1.43 8.26 8.77
C ASN A 43 0.84 9.18 9.83
N ILE A 44 0.05 8.65 10.77
CA ILE A 44 -0.53 9.45 11.87
C ILE A 44 0.59 10.09 12.72
N ILE A 45 1.55 9.29 13.18
CA ILE A 45 2.62 9.77 14.07
C ILE A 45 3.49 10.83 13.38
N LEU A 46 3.96 10.54 12.16
CA LEU A 46 4.85 11.45 11.45
C LEU A 46 4.09 12.70 11.00
N ALA A 47 2.87 12.58 10.47
CA ALA A 47 2.09 13.74 10.05
C ALA A 47 1.79 14.67 11.24
N SER A 48 1.49 14.12 12.42
CA SER A 48 1.36 14.94 13.64
C SER A 48 2.66 15.64 14.02
N ALA A 49 3.81 14.97 13.92
CA ALA A 49 5.11 15.53 14.27
C ALA A 49 5.59 16.62 13.30
N THR A 50 5.22 16.56 12.01
CA THR A 50 5.67 17.50 10.98
C THR A 50 4.58 18.45 10.49
N PHE A 51 3.50 18.64 11.24
CA PHE A 51 2.35 19.46 10.83
C PHE A 51 1.79 19.10 9.45
N GLY A 52 1.73 17.80 9.14
CA GLY A 52 1.13 17.24 7.93
C GLY A 52 2.07 17.03 6.73
N ILE A 53 3.27 17.63 6.74
CA ILE A 53 4.20 17.57 5.59
C ILE A 53 4.59 16.14 5.23
N SER A 54 5.02 15.33 6.20
CA SER A 54 5.37 13.92 5.97
C SER A 54 4.17 13.09 5.51
N GLY A 55 2.95 13.49 5.89
CA GLY A 55 1.73 12.79 5.48
C GLY A 55 1.50 12.86 3.98
N ILE A 56 1.82 14.00 3.36
CA ILE A 56 1.76 14.17 1.90
C ILE A 56 2.77 13.27 1.21
N VAL A 57 4.00 13.18 1.74
CA VAL A 57 5.06 12.32 1.19
C VAL A 57 4.65 10.85 1.28
N ILE A 58 4.18 10.41 2.45
CA ILE A 58 3.73 9.03 2.68
C ILE A 58 2.54 8.70 1.77
N LEU A 59 1.61 9.63 1.56
CA LEU A 59 0.47 9.45 0.66
C LEU A 59 0.92 9.15 -0.77
N ILE A 60 1.83 9.96 -1.33
CA ILE A 60 2.32 9.76 -2.70
C ILE A 60 3.02 8.40 -2.82
N LEU A 61 3.89 8.08 -1.87
CA LEU A 61 4.62 6.80 -1.86
C LEU A 61 3.65 5.61 -1.72
N ALA A 62 2.65 5.71 -0.85
CA ALA A 62 1.67 4.66 -0.63
C ALA A 62 0.79 4.41 -1.88
N VAL A 63 0.44 5.45 -2.63
CA VAL A 63 -0.31 5.32 -3.89
C VAL A 63 0.52 4.61 -4.96
N ILE A 64 1.78 5.01 -5.15
CA ILE A 64 2.69 4.38 -6.13
C ILE A 64 2.93 2.91 -5.76
N ASP A 65 3.24 2.65 -4.48
CA ASP A 65 3.47 1.29 -3.97
C ASP A 65 2.24 0.40 -4.15
N ALA A 66 1.04 0.88 -3.78
CA ALA A 66 -0.20 0.11 -3.95
C ALA A 66 -0.48 -0.25 -5.42
N GLY A 67 -0.21 0.68 -6.34
CA GLY A 67 -0.36 0.44 -7.77
C GLY A 67 0.64 -0.59 -8.32
N ASN A 68 1.92 -0.45 -7.96
CA ASN A 68 2.99 -1.36 -8.41
C ASN A 68 2.80 -2.78 -7.88
N ILE A 69 2.45 -2.93 -6.61
CA ILE A 69 2.17 -4.25 -6.01
C ILE A 69 0.94 -4.89 -6.67
N ALA A 70 -0.14 -4.14 -6.90
CA ALA A 70 -1.30 -4.66 -7.61
C ALA A 70 -0.93 -5.17 -9.02
N LYS A 71 -0.08 -4.42 -9.74
CA LYS A 71 0.44 -4.83 -11.05
C LYS A 71 1.30 -6.10 -10.96
N LYS A 72 2.20 -6.21 -9.98
CA LYS A 72 3.00 -7.43 -9.74
C LYS A 72 2.13 -8.66 -9.49
N LEU A 73 1.12 -8.53 -8.63
CA LEU A 73 0.17 -9.61 -8.34
C LEU A 73 -0.57 -10.06 -9.60
N ASN A 74 -0.98 -9.11 -10.44
CA ASN A 74 -1.65 -9.38 -11.71
C ASN A 74 -0.77 -10.12 -12.72
N GLU A 75 0.54 -9.80 -12.73
CA GLU A 75 1.54 -10.49 -13.55
C GLU A 75 1.92 -11.89 -13.02
N GLY A 76 1.24 -12.40 -11.98
CA GLY A 76 1.51 -13.71 -11.42
C GLY A 76 2.80 -13.77 -10.59
N ARG A 77 3.33 -12.62 -10.16
CA ARG A 77 4.46 -12.59 -9.23
C ARG A 77 3.96 -12.72 -7.80
N THR A 78 4.67 -13.51 -7.01
CA THR A 78 4.51 -13.54 -5.55
C THR A 78 5.15 -12.30 -4.94
N VAL A 79 4.46 -11.65 -4.01
CA VAL A 79 4.99 -10.46 -3.30
C VAL A 79 5.14 -10.74 -1.82
N GLY A 80 6.19 -10.22 -1.20
CA GLY A 80 6.37 -10.29 0.25
C GLY A 80 5.37 -9.41 1.02
N GLU A 81 5.03 -9.77 2.26
CA GLU A 81 4.22 -8.91 3.15
C GLU A 81 4.82 -7.50 3.31
N TRP A 82 6.15 -7.41 3.39
CA TRP A 82 6.92 -6.17 3.59
C TRP A 82 7.61 -5.66 2.31
N GLU A 83 7.23 -6.20 1.16
CA GLU A 83 7.81 -5.76 -0.11
C GLU A 83 7.28 -4.38 -0.49
N PHE A 84 8.19 -3.51 -0.88
CA PHE A 84 7.90 -2.20 -1.44
C PHE A 84 8.19 -2.22 -2.94
N PHE A 85 7.33 -1.55 -3.71
CA PHE A 85 7.45 -1.30 -5.15
C PHE A 85 7.68 -2.55 -6.00
#